data_AF-A0A967H8Y5-F1
#
_entry.id   AF-A0A967H8Y5-F1
#
_cell.length_a   1.000
_cell.length_b   1.000
_cell.length_c   1.000
_cell.angle_alpha   90.00
_cell.angle_beta   90.00
_cell.angle_gamma   90.00
#
_symmetry.space_group_name_H-M   'P 1'
#
loop_
_entity.id
_entity.type
_entity.pdbx_description
1 polymer ?
#
loop_
_entity_poly.entity_id
_entity_poly.type
_entity_poly.pdbx_seq_one_letter_code
_entity_poly.pdbx_strand_id
1 'polypeptide(L)'
;YVVGASAVVASATELIIAFVMGAWGSIQWGLSGLIDIRLTLLILAGSLIGVQLGALGTTYVKDYMIKLVMASTMLIVAVSRGAKIPGYLADLNLRPALEPQMAHILSQVSFWALVTALASAGLIITVAMVRGMTQAKAETRRAEVVSHG
;
A
#
# COMPACT_ATOMS: atom_id res chain seq x y z
N TYR A 1 -17.03 8.81 -3.47
CA TYR A 1 -17.98 9.76 -4.07
C TYR A 1 -18.83 9.19 -5.22
N VAL A 2 -18.64 7.93 -5.67
CA VAL A 2 -19.45 7.30 -6.74
C VAL A 2 -20.61 6.45 -6.19
N VAL A 3 -20.46 5.87 -5.00
CA VAL A 3 -21.39 4.87 -4.42
C VAL A 3 -22.14 5.42 -3.17
N GLY A 4 -22.17 6.74 -2.98
CA GLY A 4 -22.88 7.39 -1.86
C GLY A 4 -22.29 7.21 -0.45
N ALA A 5 -21.34 6.29 -0.24
CA ALA A 5 -20.67 6.11 1.05
C ALA A 5 -19.74 7.29 1.39
N SER A 6 -19.73 7.70 2.67
CA SER A 6 -18.84 8.75 3.17
C SER A 6 -17.38 8.29 3.13
N ALA A 7 -16.46 9.24 3.00
CA ALA A 7 -15.02 8.94 2.94
C ALA A 7 -14.52 8.23 4.21
N VAL A 8 -15.09 8.56 5.37
CA VAL A 8 -14.77 7.94 6.66
C VAL A 8 -15.20 6.48 6.69
N VAL A 9 -16.42 6.18 6.24
CA VAL A 9 -16.93 4.80 6.19
C VAL A 9 -16.10 3.96 5.22
N ALA A 10 -15.81 4.49 4.03
CA ALA A 10 -15.00 3.77 3.03
C ALA A 10 -13.60 3.41 3.57
N SER A 11 -12.90 4.38 4.20
CA SER A 11 -11.57 4.16 4.77
C SER A 11 -11.59 3.21 5.98
N ALA A 12 -12.59 3.31 6.84
CA ALA A 12 -12.74 2.39 7.97
C ALA A 12 -12.98 0.95 7.51
N THR A 13 -13.85 0.75 6.51
CA THR A 13 -14.10 -0.58 5.93
C THR A 13 -12.86 -1.15 5.25
N GLU A 14 -12.10 -0.34 4.52
CA GLU A 14 -10.83 -0.77 3.89
C GLU A 14 -9.84 -1.29 4.94
N LEU A 15 -9.66 -0.57 6.05
CA LEU A 15 -8.74 -0.97 7.11
C LEU A 15 -9.17 -2.26 7.81
N ILE A 16 -10.47 -2.43 8.07
CA ILE A 16 -11.02 -3.66 8.65
C ILE A 16 -10.78 -4.85 7.72
N ILE A 17 -11.05 -4.69 6.41
CA ILE A 17 -10.82 -5.76 5.43
C ILE A 17 -9.34 -6.12 5.36
N ALA A 18 -8.45 -5.14 5.30
CA ALA A 18 -7.01 -5.37 5.28
C ALA A 18 -6.53 -6.13 6.53
N PHE A 19 -7.03 -5.76 7.70
CA PHE A 19 -6.73 -6.45 8.96
C PHE A 19 -7.22 -7.91 8.95
N VAL A 20 -8.50 -8.14 8.62
CA VAL A 20 -9.09 -9.48 8.61
C VAL A 20 -8.40 -10.38 7.57
N MET A 21 -8.11 -9.86 6.38
CA MET A 21 -7.40 -10.60 5.34
C MET A 21 -5.99 -11.01 5.80
N GLY A 22 -5.25 -10.11 6.44
CA GLY A 22 -3.92 -10.40 6.99
C GLY A 22 -3.95 -11.41 8.15
N ALA A 23 -4.89 -11.24 9.08
CA ALA A 23 -5.06 -12.12 10.23
C ALA A 23 -5.46 -13.53 9.80
N TRP A 24 -6.46 -13.65 8.91
CA TRP A 24 -6.92 -14.93 8.39
C TRP A 24 -5.80 -15.66 7.63
N GLY A 25 -5.08 -14.96 6.75
CA GLY A 25 -3.92 -15.52 6.05
C GLY A 25 -2.85 -16.04 7.01
N SER A 26 -2.54 -15.28 8.07
CA SER A 26 -1.57 -15.68 9.08
C SER A 26 -2.02 -16.92 9.85
N ILE A 27 -3.30 -17.00 10.25
CA ILE A 27 -3.85 -18.18 10.92
C ILE A 27 -3.79 -19.40 10.01
N GLN A 28 -4.23 -19.26 8.76
CA GLN A 28 -4.27 -20.37 7.80
C GLN A 28 -2.87 -20.95 7.53
N TRP A 29 -1.87 -20.09 7.32
CA TRP A 29 -0.49 -20.51 7.08
C TRP A 29 0.18 -21.06 8.36
N GLY A 30 -0.19 -20.52 9.52
CA GLY A 30 0.24 -21.01 10.83
C GLY A 30 -0.25 -22.42 11.11
N LEU A 31 -1.52 -22.70 10.82
CA LEU A 31 -2.10 -24.05 10.94
C LEU A 31 -1.42 -25.07 10.00
N SER A 32 -0.95 -24.62 8.84
CA SER A 32 -0.17 -25.45 7.90
C SER A 32 1.30 -25.60 8.28
N GLY A 33 1.78 -24.98 9.36
CA GLY A 33 3.19 -25.05 9.80
C GLY A 33 4.17 -24.28 8.89
N LEU A 34 3.68 -23.35 8.07
CA LEU A 34 4.46 -22.63 7.06
C LEU A 34 5.03 -21.28 7.55
N ILE A 35 4.98 -21.02 8.86
CA ILE A 35 5.46 -19.76 9.46
C ILE A 35 6.87 -19.93 10.02
N ASP A 36 7.82 -19.20 9.45
CA ASP A 36 9.12 -18.97 10.07
C ASP A 36 9.05 -17.78 11.04
N ILE A 37 9.27 -18.06 12.33
CA ILE A 37 9.26 -17.05 13.39
C ILE A 37 10.36 -16.00 13.21
N ARG A 38 11.53 -16.37 12.68
CA ARG A 38 12.65 -15.42 12.47
C ARG A 38 12.25 -14.34 11.47
N LEU A 39 11.68 -14.75 10.34
CA LEU A 39 11.21 -13.82 9.30
C LEU A 39 10.03 -12.98 9.80
N THR A 40 9.11 -13.60 10.55
CA THR A 40 7.98 -12.88 11.17
C THR A 40 8.47 -11.75 12.10
N LEU A 41 9.45 -12.04 12.97
CA LEU A 41 10.02 -11.02 13.86
C LEU A 41 10.72 -9.90 13.09
N LEU A 42 11.43 -10.21 12.00
CA LEU A 42 12.07 -9.19 11.15
C LEU A 42 11.04 -8.29 10.47
N ILE A 43 9.93 -8.86 9.97
CA ILE A 43 8.84 -8.08 9.36
C ILE A 43 8.15 -7.19 10.40
N LEU A 44 7.91 -7.72 11.61
CA LEU A 44 7.35 -6.94 12.72
C LEU A 44 8.27 -5.79 13.13
N ALA A 45 9.58 -6.05 13.24
CA ALA A 45 10.56 -5.01 13.53
C ALA A 45 10.58 -3.91 12.46
N GLY A 46 10.53 -4.28 11.17
CA GLY A 46 10.41 -3.31 10.08
C GLY A 46 9.11 -2.50 10.14
N SER A 47 7.99 -3.14 10.50
CA SER A 47 6.69 -2.49 10.64
C SER A 47 6.68 -1.40 11.73
N LEU A 48 7.43 -1.56 12.82
CA LEU A 48 7.54 -0.53 13.87
C LEU A 48 8.04 0.81 13.33
N ILE A 49 9.00 0.78 12.40
CA ILE A 49 9.49 1.99 11.72
C ILE A 49 8.42 2.50 10.74
N GLY A 50 7.79 1.59 10.00
CA GLY A 50 6.75 1.93 9.02
C GLY A 50 5.53 2.65 9.63
N VAL A 51 5.05 2.22 10.79
CA VAL A 51 3.91 2.85 11.47
C VAL A 51 4.22 4.29 11.88
N GLN A 52 5.45 4.56 12.35
CA GLN A 52 5.88 5.91 12.72
C GLN A 52 5.97 6.82 11.49
N LEU A 53 6.57 6.32 10.40
CA LEU A 53 6.60 7.04 9.13
C LEU A 53 5.19 7.31 8.59
N GLY A 54 4.27 6.35 8.75
CA GLY A 54 2.86 6.51 8.41
C GLY A 54 2.18 7.65 9.19
N ALA A 55 2.39 7.70 10.51
CA ALA A 55 1.86 8.78 11.36
C ALA A 55 2.45 10.16 11.02
N LEU A 56 3.75 10.22 10.71
CA LEU A 56 4.38 11.45 10.21
C LEU A 56 3.82 11.84 8.83
N GLY A 57 3.56 10.87 7.96
CA GLY A 57 2.96 11.07 6.65
C GLY A 57 1.60 11.75 6.73
N THR A 58 0.70 11.28 7.59
CA THR A 58 -0.63 11.90 7.76
C THR A 58 -0.57 13.27 8.44
N THR A 59 0.50 13.58 9.18
CA THR A 59 0.68 14.88 9.86
C THR A 59 1.28 15.95 8.93
N TYR A 60 2.27 15.59 8.11
CA TYR A 60 3.04 16.55 7.30
C TYR A 60 2.68 16.57 5.80
N VAL A 61 1.93 15.57 5.32
CA VAL A 61 1.51 15.51 3.90
C VAL A 61 0.07 16.00 3.77
N LYS A 62 -0.18 16.75 2.70
CA LYS A 62 -1.54 17.24 2.40
C LYS A 62 -2.47 16.07 2.09
N ASP A 63 -3.66 16.07 2.71
CA ASP A 63 -4.67 15.00 2.59
C ASP A 63 -5.00 14.62 1.13
N TYR A 64 -5.11 15.62 0.23
CA TYR A 64 -5.39 15.34 -1.19
C TYR A 64 -4.27 14.55 -1.88
N MET A 65 -3.01 14.74 -1.48
CA MET A 65 -1.87 14.00 -2.05
C MET A 65 -1.92 12.54 -1.62
N ILE A 66 -2.23 12.27 -0.36
CA ILE A 66 -2.38 10.91 0.18
C ILE A 66 -3.49 10.18 -0.60
N LYS A 67 -4.65 10.83 -0.75
CA LYS A 67 -5.79 10.27 -1.51
C LYS A 67 -5.45 9.99 -2.98
N LEU A 68 -4.70 10.88 -3.64
CA LEU A 68 -4.26 10.67 -5.02
C LEU A 68 -3.29 9.50 -5.15
N VAL A 69 -2.28 9.41 -4.28
CA VAL A 69 -1.33 8.30 -4.30
C VAL A 69 -2.05 6.98 -4.05
N MET A 70 -2.89 6.90 -3.02
CA MET A 70 -3.71 5.72 -2.72
C MET A 70 -4.59 5.31 -3.91
N ALA A 71 -5.32 6.25 -4.51
CA ALA A 71 -6.18 5.94 -5.65
C ALA A 71 -5.36 5.43 -6.86
N SER A 72 -4.21 6.05 -7.13
CA SER A 72 -3.33 5.63 -8.23
C SER A 72 -2.73 4.25 -8.01
N THR A 73 -2.25 3.94 -6.79
CA THR A 73 -1.66 2.62 -6.49
C THR A 73 -2.71 1.54 -6.50
N MET A 74 -3.89 1.78 -5.93
CA MET A 74 -4.99 0.81 -5.94
C MET A 74 -5.43 0.48 -7.37
N LEU A 75 -5.46 1.45 -8.27
CA LEU A 75 -5.76 1.20 -9.68
C LEU A 75 -4.69 0.30 -10.33
N ILE A 76 -3.39 0.60 -10.12
CA ILE A 76 -2.30 -0.21 -10.68
C ILE A 76 -2.32 -1.64 -10.11
N VAL A 77 -2.56 -1.79 -8.80
CA VAL A 77 -2.67 -3.10 -8.13
C VAL A 77 -3.88 -3.86 -8.65
N ALA A 78 -5.03 -3.21 -8.86
CA ALA A 78 -6.22 -3.83 -9.41
C ALA A 78 -5.97 -4.38 -10.82
N VAL A 79 -5.29 -3.62 -11.69
CA VAL A 79 -4.88 -4.11 -13.02
C VAL A 79 -3.91 -5.28 -12.90
N SER A 80 -2.93 -5.19 -12.01
CA SER A 80 -1.95 -6.26 -11.76
C SER A 80 -2.62 -7.56 -11.29
N ARG A 81 -3.60 -7.49 -10.38
CA ARG A 81 -4.31 -8.66 -9.86
C ARG A 81 -5.35 -9.18 -10.84
N GLY A 82 -6.04 -8.29 -11.54
CA GLY A 82 -6.93 -8.63 -12.64
C GLY A 82 -6.22 -9.43 -13.72
N ALA A 83 -4.99 -9.04 -14.07
CA ALA A 83 -4.16 -9.77 -15.01
C ALA A 83 -3.87 -11.21 -14.54
N LYS A 84 -3.72 -11.49 -13.24
CA LYS A 84 -3.45 -12.86 -12.75
C LYS A 84 -4.67 -13.78 -12.68
N ILE A 85 -5.89 -13.24 -12.76
CA ILE A 85 -7.14 -14.02 -12.66
C ILE A 85 -7.21 -15.18 -13.68
N PRO A 86 -6.91 -14.99 -14.97
CA PRO A 86 -6.97 -16.08 -15.95
C PRO A 86 -6.04 -17.25 -15.62
N GLY A 87 -4.84 -16.97 -15.09
CA GLY A 87 -3.91 -18.00 -14.62
C GLY A 87 -4.49 -18.82 -13.47
N TYR A 88 -5.01 -18.14 -12.44
CA TYR A 88 -5.63 -18.82 -11.30
C TYR A 88 -6.86 -19.65 -11.69
N LEU A 89 -7.67 -19.20 -12.65
CA LEU A 89 -8.81 -19.98 -13.14
C LEU A 89 -8.39 -21.25 -13.90
N ALA A 90 -7.26 -21.20 -14.62
CA ALA A 90 -6.69 -22.38 -15.27
C ALA A 90 -6.12 -23.37 -14.24
N ASP A 91 -5.42 -22.89 -13.22
CA ASP A 91 -4.90 -23.73 -12.13
C ASP A 91 -6.02 -24.46 -11.36
N LEU A 92 -7.20 -23.86 -11.29
CA LEU A 92 -8.40 -24.44 -10.68
C LEU A 92 -9.20 -25.37 -11.61
N ASN A 93 -8.68 -25.67 -12.82
CA ASN A 93 -9.37 -26.44 -13.87
C ASN A 93 -10.73 -25.85 -14.31
N LEU A 94 -10.98 -24.57 -14.05
CA LEU A 94 -12.21 -23.87 -14.47
C LEU A 94 -12.11 -23.31 -15.90
N ARG A 95 -10.90 -23.31 -16.49
CA ARG A 95 -10.63 -22.98 -17.89
C ARG A 95 -9.52 -23.88 -18.46
N PRO A 96 -9.46 -24.02 -19.80
CA PRO A 96 -8.31 -24.66 -20.46
C PRO A 96 -7.00 -23.99 -20.04
N ALA A 97 -5.94 -24.80 -19.93
CA ALA A 97 -4.61 -24.30 -19.60
C ALA A 97 -4.22 -23.17 -20.56
N LEU A 98 -3.75 -22.05 -19.99
CA LEU A 98 -3.22 -20.96 -20.80
C LEU A 98 -1.95 -21.43 -21.52
N GLU A 99 -1.74 -20.89 -22.72
CA GLU A 99 -0.47 -21.05 -23.42
C GLU A 99 0.69 -20.57 -22.51
N PRO A 100 1.78 -21.35 -22.34
CA PRO A 100 2.85 -21.05 -21.40
C PRO A 100 3.45 -19.66 -21.60
N GLN A 101 3.56 -19.23 -22.86
CA GLN A 101 4.06 -17.90 -23.22
C GLN A 101 3.12 -16.78 -22.75
N MET A 102 1.81 -16.96 -22.89
CA MET A 102 0.81 -15.99 -22.42
C MET A 102 0.81 -15.88 -20.89
N ALA A 103 0.87 -17.01 -20.18
CA ALA A 103 0.93 -17.03 -18.72
C ALA A 103 2.19 -16.31 -18.18
N HIS A 104 3.34 -16.50 -18.85
CA HIS A 104 4.58 -15.82 -18.49
C HIS A 104 4.49 -14.30 -18.66
N ILE A 105 3.99 -13.82 -19.81
CA ILE A 105 3.81 -12.38 -20.08
C ILE A 105 2.90 -11.75 -19.02
N LEU A 106 1.78 -12.41 -18.72
CA LEU A 106 0.79 -11.91 -17.79
C LEU A 106 1.33 -11.83 -16.35
N SER A 107 2.16 -12.80 -15.95
CA SER A 107 2.89 -12.78 -14.68
C SER A 107 3.91 -11.62 -14.61
N GLN A 108 4.68 -11.41 -15.67
CA GLN A 108 5.65 -10.31 -15.74
C GLN A 108 4.99 -8.94 -15.67
N VAL A 109 3.90 -8.73 -16.42
CA VAL A 109 3.12 -7.48 -16.38
C VAL A 109 2.62 -7.21 -14.96
N SER A 110 2.04 -8.22 -14.30
CA SER A 110 1.59 -8.10 -12.92
C SER A 110 2.73 -7.79 -11.96
N PHE A 111 3.89 -8.45 -12.09
CA PHE A 111 5.04 -8.22 -11.24
C PHE A 111 5.57 -6.79 -11.38
N TRP A 112 5.82 -6.34 -12.61
CA TRP A 112 6.33 -4.99 -12.85
C TRP A 112 5.33 -3.91 -12.46
N ALA A 113 4.03 -4.14 -12.65
CA ALA A 113 3.00 -3.23 -12.16
C ALA A 113 3.04 -3.06 -10.63
N LEU A 114 3.34 -4.11 -9.87
CA LEU A 114 3.47 -3.99 -8.41
C LEU A 114 4.73 -3.25 -8.01
N VAL A 115 5.84 -3.52 -8.70
CA VAL A 115 7.11 -2.82 -8.47
C VAL A 115 6.95 -1.33 -8.76
N THR A 116 6.31 -0.97 -9.87
CA THR A 116 6.08 0.44 -10.23
C THR A 116 5.10 1.12 -9.29
N ALA A 117 4.03 0.45 -8.85
CA ALA A 117 3.12 0.97 -7.84
C ALA A 117 3.83 1.27 -6.52
N LEU A 118 4.64 0.31 -6.02
CA LEU A 118 5.37 0.46 -4.77
C LEU A 118 6.43 1.57 -4.86
N ALA A 119 7.25 1.56 -5.91
CA ALA A 119 8.32 2.53 -6.11
C ALA A 119 7.79 3.95 -6.28
N SER A 120 6.76 4.14 -7.12
CA SER A 120 6.17 5.46 -7.36
C SER A 120 5.52 6.02 -6.09
N ALA A 121 4.73 5.24 -5.38
CA ALA A 121 4.07 5.70 -4.16
C ALA A 121 5.05 5.99 -3.03
N GLY A 122 6.02 5.09 -2.81
CA GLY A 122 7.07 5.28 -1.81
C GLY A 122 7.86 6.57 -2.07
N LEU A 123 8.25 6.80 -3.33
CA LEU A 123 8.98 8.01 -3.71
C LEU A 123 8.14 9.27 -3.52
N ILE A 124 6.89 9.29 -4.02
CA ILE A 124 6.02 10.46 -3.95
C ILE A 124 5.74 10.84 -2.49
N ILE A 125 5.36 9.88 -1.64
CA ILE A 125 5.04 10.14 -0.23
C ILE A 125 6.28 10.59 0.54
N THR A 126 7.43 9.96 0.31
CA THR A 126 8.68 10.36 0.98
C THR A 126 9.06 11.79 0.62
N VAL A 127 9.02 12.15 -0.67
CA VAL A 127 9.33 13.51 -1.12
C VAL A 127 8.31 14.51 -0.57
N ALA A 128 7.02 14.18 -0.58
CA ALA A 128 5.97 15.04 -0.05
C ALA A 128 6.13 15.28 1.46
N MET A 129 6.47 14.24 2.21
CA MET A 129 6.69 14.30 3.65
C MET A 129 7.91 15.15 3.99
N VAL A 130 9.05 14.94 3.33
CA VAL A 130 10.26 15.75 3.54
C VAL A 130 9.97 17.22 3.24
N ARG A 131 9.28 17.52 2.13
CA ARG A 131 8.87 18.89 1.80
C ARG A 131 7.95 19.49 2.86
N GLY A 132 6.93 18.75 3.30
CA GLY A 132 6.01 19.19 4.36
C GLY A 132 6.72 19.48 5.68
N MET A 133 7.65 18.62 6.10
CA MET A 133 8.46 18.83 7.30
C MET A 133 9.37 20.06 7.19
N THR A 134 9.98 20.29 6.03
CA THR A 134 10.84 21.49 5.83
C THR A 134 10.05 22.79 5.86
N GLN A 135 8.83 22.79 5.31
CA GLN A 135 7.94 23.95 5.31
C GLN A 135 7.46 24.26 6.73
N ALA A 136 7.00 23.25 7.47
CA ALA A 136 6.58 23.40 8.86
C ALA A 136 7.70 23.99 9.73
N LYS A 137 8.94 23.48 9.61
CA LYS A 137 10.10 24.04 10.34
C LYS A 137 10.40 25.50 9.97
N ALA A 138 10.25 25.87 8.70
CA ALA A 138 10.49 27.24 8.25
C ALA A 138 9.42 28.21 8.79
N GLU A 139 8.17 27.77 8.89
CA GLU A 139 7.07 28.55 9.46
C GLU A 139 7.26 28.78 10.96
N THR A 140 7.62 27.74 11.73
CA THR A 140 7.92 27.89 13.16
C THR A 140 9.05 28.87 13.40
N ARG A 141 10.14 28.76 12.63
CA ARG A 141 11.30 29.66 12.77
C ARG A 141 10.97 31.11 12.43
N ARG A 142 10.08 31.35 11.47
CA ARG A 142 9.62 32.71 11.14
C ARG A 142 8.74 33.29 12.25
N ALA A 143 7.88 32.49 12.86
CA ALA A 143 7.04 32.91 13.97
C ALA A 143 7.88 33.31 15.21
N GLU A 144 8.94 32.56 15.52
CA GLU A 144 9.87 32.89 16.60
C GLU A 144 10.61 34.21 16.36
N VAL A 145 11.04 34.48 15.13
CA VAL A 145 11.74 35.74 14.78
C VAL A 145 10.81 36.95 14.87
N VAL A 146 9.53 36.81 14.51
CA VAL A 146 8.53 37.90 14.61
C VAL A 146 8.06 38.12 16.06
N SER A 147 8.07 37.10 16.91
CA SER A 147 7.67 37.23 18.32
C SER A 147 8.75 37.86 19.21
N HIS A 148 10.00 37.92 18.75
CA HIS A 148 11.14 38.42 19.51
C HIS A 148 11.78 39.70 18.94
N GLY A 149 11.18 40.30 17.90
CA GLY A 149 11.53 41.61 17.35
C GLY A 149 10.44 42.62 17.59
#